data_AF-A0A965I037-F1
#
_entry.id   AF-A0A965I037-F1
#
_cell.length_a   1.000
_cell.length_b   1.000
_cell.length_c   1.000
_cell.angle_alpha   90.00
_cell.angle_beta   90.00
_cell.angle_gamma   90.00
#
_symmetry.space_group_name_H-M   'P 1'
#
loop_
_entity.id
_entity.type
_entity.pdbx_description
1 polymer ?
#
loop_
_entity_poly.entity_id
_entity_poly.type
_entity_poly.pdbx_seq_one_letter_code
_entity_poly.pdbx_strand_id
1 'polypeptide(L)'
;MPKKVTPKTLTKLPKPSRFLLADENWEDYEYRLHCLVEDEKPVGALEYRQVELIVRCDMDIDRQYRIISQHLNPLEDWETESVAIEAERQDEPAMDPDVRELLLDEELGASRPRGPHGLLDGDESFTPLIAKQYAKRQLLMAIHQKELVAADRRRRHAIAMLFQMQDRRKRATVPDAEVVDVGDG
;
A
#
# COMPACT_ATOMS: atom_id res chain seq x y z
N MET A 1 -31.64 16.30 -13.95
CA MET A 1 -30.94 16.65 -12.69
C MET A 1 -30.09 15.48 -12.24
N PRO A 2 -28.77 15.63 -12.03
CA PRO A 2 -27.95 14.54 -11.52
C PRO A 2 -28.38 14.26 -10.07
N LYS A 3 -28.76 13.01 -9.79
CA LYS A 3 -29.20 12.59 -8.45
C LYS A 3 -28.04 12.80 -7.48
N LYS A 4 -28.29 13.56 -6.40
CA LYS A 4 -27.34 13.70 -5.27
C LYS A 4 -27.03 12.30 -4.74
N VAL A 5 -25.82 11.81 -5.02
CA VAL A 5 -25.32 10.54 -4.51
C VAL A 5 -25.11 10.74 -3.02
N THR A 6 -25.95 10.14 -2.19
CA THR A 6 -25.83 10.21 -0.73
C THR A 6 -24.68 9.32 -0.26
N PRO A 7 -24.07 9.56 0.92
CA PRO A 7 -22.99 8.73 1.46
C PRO A 7 -23.37 7.24 1.59
N LYS A 8 -24.67 6.92 1.66
CA LYS A 8 -25.17 5.53 1.58
C LYS A 8 -24.79 4.80 0.29
N THR A 9 -24.40 5.49 -0.77
CA THR A 9 -23.99 4.85 -2.04
C THR A 9 -22.55 4.31 -2.00
N LEU A 10 -21.74 4.71 -1.02
CA LEU A 10 -20.44 4.09 -0.72
C LEU A 10 -20.58 2.63 -0.23
N THR A 11 -21.76 2.24 0.25
CA THR A 11 -22.03 0.88 0.76
C THR A 11 -22.08 -0.22 -0.32
N LYS A 12 -21.98 0.15 -1.61
CA LYS A 12 -21.88 -0.82 -2.72
C LYS A 12 -20.43 -1.16 -3.10
N LEU A 13 -19.45 -0.57 -2.42
CA LEU A 13 -18.04 -0.87 -2.67
C LEU A 13 -17.69 -2.22 -2.00
N PRO A 14 -16.84 -3.06 -2.61
CA PRO A 14 -16.40 -4.30 -1.99
C PRO A 14 -15.78 -4.04 -0.63
N LYS A 15 -16.15 -4.85 0.37
CA LYS A 15 -15.62 -4.75 1.75
C LYS A 15 -14.08 -4.63 1.72
N PRO A 16 -13.48 -3.64 2.41
CA PRO A 16 -12.02 -3.44 2.44
C PRO A 16 -11.23 -4.69 2.82
N SER A 17 -11.78 -5.49 3.75
CA SER A 17 -11.23 -6.79 4.17
C SER A 17 -11.04 -7.83 3.07
N ARG A 18 -11.57 -7.62 1.86
CA ARG A 18 -11.35 -8.52 0.72
C ARG A 18 -10.03 -8.28 -0.02
N PHE A 19 -9.40 -7.13 0.18
CA PHE A 19 -8.16 -6.78 -0.52
C PHE A 19 -7.08 -6.21 0.39
N LEU A 20 -7.43 -5.74 1.59
CA LEU A 20 -6.46 -5.38 2.62
C LEU A 20 -5.82 -6.65 3.21
N LEU A 21 -4.52 -6.57 3.49
CA LEU A 21 -3.81 -7.57 4.28
C LEU A 21 -4.16 -7.43 5.77
N ALA A 22 -3.81 -8.44 6.57
CA ALA A 22 -4.16 -8.50 7.99
C ALA A 22 -3.53 -7.36 8.82
N ASP A 23 -2.39 -6.85 8.39
CA ASP A 23 -1.61 -5.77 9.00
C ASP A 23 -1.93 -4.39 8.40
N GLU A 24 -2.82 -4.31 7.41
CA GLU A 24 -3.20 -3.06 6.77
C GLU A 24 -4.42 -2.42 7.46
N ASN A 25 -4.34 -1.12 7.72
CA ASN A 25 -5.38 -0.39 8.42
C ASN A 25 -6.55 -0.03 7.50
N TRP A 26 -7.77 -0.39 7.92
CA TRP A 26 -8.98 -0.01 7.20
C TRP A 26 -9.27 1.49 7.31
N GLU A 27 -8.87 2.14 8.40
CA GLU A 27 -9.06 3.58 8.62
C GLU A 27 -8.21 4.39 7.63
N ASP A 28 -6.97 3.97 7.37
CA ASP A 28 -6.10 4.60 6.37
C ASP A 28 -6.71 4.53 4.97
N TYR A 29 -7.28 3.38 4.62
CA TYR A 29 -8.00 3.21 3.36
C TYR A 29 -9.20 4.16 3.25
N GLU A 30 -10.03 4.22 4.30
CA GLU A 30 -11.21 5.09 4.30
C GLU A 30 -10.83 6.57 4.26
N TYR A 31 -9.79 6.96 5.00
CA TYR A 31 -9.25 8.32 5.00
C TYR A 31 -8.76 8.73 3.60
N ARG A 32 -7.94 7.90 2.94
CA ARG A 32 -7.45 8.17 1.58
C ARG A 32 -8.60 8.25 0.57
N LEU A 33 -9.58 7.36 0.69
CA LEU A 33 -10.77 7.40 -0.16
C LEU A 33 -11.57 8.68 0.07
N HIS A 34 -11.72 9.11 1.32
CA HIS A 34 -12.40 10.36 1.65
C HIS A 34 -11.69 11.57 1.02
N CYS A 35 -10.37 11.71 1.21
CA CYS A 35 -9.59 12.79 0.61
C CYS A 35 -9.74 12.83 -0.91
N LEU A 36 -9.59 11.69 -1.59
CA LEU A 36 -9.72 11.66 -3.05
C LEU A 36 -11.15 11.96 -3.52
N VAL A 37 -12.19 11.58 -2.77
CA VAL A 37 -13.58 11.94 -3.09
C VAL A 37 -13.81 13.45 -2.93
N GLU A 38 -13.22 14.08 -1.92
CA GLU A 38 -13.31 15.53 -1.70
C GLU A 38 -12.59 16.32 -2.81
N ASP A 39 -11.42 15.86 -3.24
CA ASP A 39 -10.62 16.49 -4.28
C ASP A 39 -11.24 16.33 -5.67
N GLU A 40 -11.55 15.08 -6.06
CA GLU A 40 -11.99 14.74 -7.41
C GLU A 40 -13.48 14.96 -7.65
N LYS A 41 -14.28 15.06 -6.58
CA LYS A 41 -15.73 15.28 -6.63
C LYS A 41 -16.43 14.37 -7.64
N PRO A 42 -16.28 13.04 -7.52
CA PRO A 42 -16.83 12.11 -8.49
C PRO A 42 -18.36 12.21 -8.57
N VAL A 43 -18.90 12.18 -9.78
CA VAL A 43 -20.35 12.20 -10.03
C VAL A 43 -20.80 10.85 -10.55
N GLY A 44 -21.64 10.19 -9.74
CA GLY A 44 -22.24 8.91 -10.10
C GLY A 44 -21.31 7.70 -9.95
N ALA A 45 -21.88 6.50 -10.09
CA ALA A 45 -21.22 5.27 -9.66
C ALA A 45 -19.90 4.95 -10.40
N LEU A 46 -19.78 5.32 -11.67
CA LEU A 46 -18.58 5.02 -12.46
C LEU A 46 -17.38 5.86 -12.05
N GLU A 47 -17.56 7.16 -11.81
CA GLU A 47 -16.47 8.02 -11.34
C GLU A 47 -16.04 7.63 -9.91
N TYR A 48 -17.01 7.34 -9.03
CA TYR A 48 -16.72 6.81 -7.69
C TYR A 48 -15.92 5.50 -7.77
N ARG A 49 -16.23 4.63 -8.73
CA ARG A 49 -15.48 3.40 -8.94
C ARG A 49 -14.03 3.67 -9.39
N GLN A 50 -13.78 4.69 -10.21
CA GLN A 50 -12.41 5.05 -10.59
C GLN A 50 -11.63 5.60 -9.40
N VAL A 51 -12.22 6.48 -8.60
CA VAL A 51 -11.61 6.99 -7.37
C VAL A 51 -11.23 5.84 -6.42
N GLU A 52 -12.13 4.87 -6.23
CA GLU A 52 -11.85 3.68 -5.43
C GLU A 52 -10.68 2.84 -6.00
N LEU A 53 -10.63 2.65 -7.32
CA LEU A 53 -9.55 1.91 -7.96
C LEU A 53 -8.20 2.62 -7.79
N ILE A 54 -8.17 3.94 -7.78
CA ILE A 54 -6.96 4.72 -7.51
C ILE A 54 -6.46 4.41 -6.10
N VAL A 55 -7.31 4.53 -5.08
CA VAL A 55 -6.95 4.23 -3.67
C VAL A 55 -6.42 2.80 -3.53
N ARG A 56 -7.06 1.83 -4.18
CA ARG A 56 -6.60 0.43 -4.14
C ARG A 56 -5.22 0.27 -4.76
N CYS A 57 -4.94 0.96 -5.86
CA CYS A 57 -3.61 0.93 -6.46
C CYS A 57 -2.58 1.62 -5.54
N ASP A 58 -2.95 2.70 -4.84
CA ASP A 58 -2.08 3.34 -3.86
C ASP A 58 -1.72 2.40 -2.71
N MET A 59 -2.70 1.66 -2.19
CA MET A 59 -2.46 0.62 -1.17
C MET A 59 -1.56 -0.49 -1.69
N ASP A 60 -1.77 -0.97 -2.92
CA ASP A 60 -0.90 -1.97 -3.54
C ASP A 60 0.55 -1.45 -3.69
N ILE A 61 0.73 -0.19 -4.10
CA ILE A 61 2.04 0.44 -4.27
C ILE A 61 2.77 0.52 -2.92
N ASP A 62 2.10 1.03 -1.87
CA ASP A 62 2.67 1.14 -0.53
C ASP A 62 3.03 -0.24 0.03
N ARG A 63 2.17 -1.24 -0.19
CA ARG A 63 2.44 -2.63 0.15
C ARG A 63 3.71 -3.14 -0.53
N GLN A 64 3.87 -2.92 -1.84
CA GLN A 64 5.08 -3.37 -2.55
C GLN A 64 6.32 -2.64 -2.04
N TYR A 65 6.26 -1.33 -1.77
CA TYR A 65 7.38 -0.60 -1.19
C TYR A 65 7.77 -1.14 0.19
N ARG A 66 6.78 -1.46 1.03
CA ARG A 66 7.01 -2.03 2.35
C ARG A 66 7.61 -3.43 2.30
N ILE A 67 7.14 -4.30 1.40
CA ILE A 67 7.72 -5.64 1.21
C ILE A 67 9.17 -5.52 0.71
N ILE A 68 9.43 -4.62 -0.24
CA ILE A 68 10.78 -4.34 -0.72
C ILE A 68 11.66 -3.82 0.42
N SER A 69 11.18 -2.87 1.23
CA SER A 69 11.97 -2.30 2.32
C SER A 69 12.29 -3.32 3.40
N GLN A 70 11.34 -4.19 3.76
CA GLN A 70 11.57 -5.33 4.65
C GLN A 70 12.69 -6.22 4.09
N HIS A 71 12.55 -6.64 2.83
CA HIS A 71 13.55 -7.52 2.22
C HIS A 71 14.93 -6.91 2.05
N LEU A 72 15.02 -5.58 1.97
CA LEU A 72 16.27 -4.86 1.85
C LEU A 72 16.84 -4.42 3.20
N ASN A 73 16.11 -4.63 4.30
CA ASN A 73 16.55 -4.26 5.63
C ASN A 73 17.77 -5.11 6.02
N PRO A 74 18.98 -4.51 6.13
CA PRO A 74 20.16 -5.24 6.57
C PRO A 74 20.02 -5.65 8.05
N LEU A 75 19.07 -5.04 8.78
CA LEU A 75 18.79 -5.40 10.15
C LEU A 75 17.99 -6.71 10.32
N GLU A 76 17.38 -7.22 9.25
CA GLU A 76 16.56 -8.43 9.34
C GLU A 76 17.42 -9.70 9.40
N ASP A 77 18.57 -9.70 8.70
CA ASP A 77 19.49 -10.84 8.66
C ASP A 77 20.28 -11.01 9.98
N TRP A 78 20.66 -9.94 10.70
CA TRP A 78 21.37 -10.13 11.98
C TRP A 78 20.46 -10.68 13.07
N GLU A 79 19.18 -10.31 13.11
CA GLU A 79 18.23 -10.86 14.09
C GLU A 79 17.96 -12.34 13.80
N THR A 80 17.81 -12.72 12.53
CA THR A 80 17.61 -14.14 12.18
C THR A 80 18.87 -14.98 12.36
N GLU A 81 20.05 -14.43 12.06
CA GLU A 81 21.32 -15.13 12.26
C GLU A 81 21.66 -15.25 13.76
N SER A 82 21.40 -14.22 14.57
CA SER A 82 21.58 -14.29 16.03
C SER A 82 20.58 -15.22 16.72
N VAL A 83 19.30 -15.21 16.33
CA VAL A 83 18.31 -16.18 16.83
C VAL A 83 18.65 -17.60 16.39
N ALA A 84 19.17 -17.81 15.17
CA ALA A 84 19.63 -19.12 14.73
C ALA A 84 20.86 -19.60 15.50
N ILE A 85 21.82 -18.72 15.79
CA ILE A 85 23.00 -19.00 16.63
C ILE A 85 22.59 -19.30 18.09
N GLU A 86 21.59 -18.59 18.61
CA GLU A 86 21.02 -18.84 19.94
C GLU A 86 20.25 -20.16 20.01
N ALA A 87 19.48 -20.50 18.97
CA ALA A 87 18.82 -21.80 18.84
C ALA A 87 19.83 -22.96 18.72
N GLU A 88 20.91 -22.77 17.95
CA GLU A 88 22.00 -23.76 17.84
C GLU A 88 22.76 -23.93 19.18
N ARG A 89 22.86 -22.85 19.99
CA ARG A 89 23.34 -22.93 21.38
C ARG A 89 22.38 -23.66 22.32
N GLN A 90 21.07 -23.55 22.10
CA GLN A 90 20.05 -24.26 22.88
C GLN A 90 19.99 -25.77 22.55
N ASP A 91 20.54 -26.18 21.41
CA ASP A 91 20.68 -27.58 21.00
C ASP A 91 21.94 -28.29 21.57
N GLU A 92 22.82 -27.59 22.31
CA GLU A 92 23.86 -28.26 23.12
C GLU A 92 23.26 -28.95 24.36
N PRO A 93 23.66 -30.20 24.70
CA PRO A 93 22.92 -30.99 25.67
C PRO A 93 23.19 -30.60 27.13
N ALA A 94 22.08 -30.56 27.87
CA ALA A 94 21.87 -30.67 29.33
C ALA A 94 21.85 -29.38 30.16
N MET A 95 20.74 -28.66 30.11
CA MET A 95 20.23 -27.87 31.25
C MET A 95 19.11 -28.65 31.95
N ASP A 96 19.14 -28.65 33.28
CA ASP A 96 18.18 -29.34 34.17
C ASP A 96 16.73 -28.94 33.84
N PRO A 97 15.76 -29.87 33.86
CA PRO A 97 14.39 -29.63 33.41
C PRO A 97 13.66 -28.54 34.24
N ASP A 98 14.03 -28.36 35.50
CA ASP A 98 13.43 -27.35 36.39
C ASP A 98 13.83 -25.90 36.01
N VAL A 99 14.96 -25.70 35.32
CA VAL A 99 15.38 -24.37 34.83
C VAL A 99 14.65 -24.01 33.53
N ARG A 100 14.20 -25.02 32.79
CA ARG A 100 13.54 -24.86 31.50
C ARG A 100 12.09 -24.39 31.64
N GLU A 101 11.40 -24.83 32.69
CA GLU A 101 10.02 -24.40 32.99
C GLU A 101 9.94 -22.94 33.43
N LEU A 102 10.92 -22.46 34.20
CA LEU A 102 11.01 -21.06 34.65
C LEU A 102 11.24 -20.06 33.52
N LEU A 103 11.94 -20.44 32.44
CA LEU A 103 12.23 -19.57 31.29
C LEU A 103 11.06 -19.51 30.29
N LEU A 104 10.33 -20.60 30.11
CA LEU A 104 9.17 -20.67 29.20
C LEU A 104 8.02 -19.75 29.66
N ASP A 105 7.80 -19.65 30.98
CA ASP A 105 6.78 -18.76 31.55
C ASP A 105 7.14 -17.27 31.41
N GLU A 106 8.43 -16.93 31.32
CA GLU A 106 8.90 -15.55 31.11
C GLU A 106 8.83 -15.15 29.61
N GLU A 107 9.01 -16.10 28.70
CA GLU A 107 9.10 -15.87 27.25
C GLU A 107 7.72 -15.86 26.55
N LEU A 108 6.74 -16.62 27.06
CA LEU A 108 5.35 -16.58 26.58
C LEU A 108 4.66 -15.22 26.83
N GLY A 109 5.14 -14.42 27.79
CA GLY A 109 4.65 -13.07 28.07
C GLY A 109 5.12 -11.98 27.10
N ALA A 110 6.12 -12.27 26.25
CA ALA A 110 6.80 -11.26 25.41
C ALA A 110 6.53 -11.39 23.90
N SER A 111 5.68 -12.32 23.47
CA SER A 111 5.35 -12.52 22.05
C SER A 111 4.28 -11.52 21.55
N ARG A 112 4.64 -10.23 21.53
CA ARG A 112 3.99 -9.27 20.62
C ARG A 112 4.54 -9.50 19.21
N PRO A 113 3.71 -9.41 18.15
CA PRO A 113 4.25 -9.25 16.80
C PRO A 113 5.12 -7.98 16.79
N ARG A 114 6.45 -8.15 16.65
CA ARG A 114 7.38 -7.02 16.55
C ARG A 114 7.01 -6.23 15.30
N GLY A 115 6.66 -4.96 15.50
CA GLY A 115 6.44 -4.02 14.40
C GLY A 115 7.71 -3.87 13.55
N PRO A 116 7.59 -3.35 12.32
CA PRO A 116 8.73 -3.21 11.42
C PRO A 116 9.80 -2.33 12.08
N HIS A 117 10.96 -2.89 12.36
CA HIS A 117 12.15 -2.12 12.71
C HIS A 117 12.62 -1.37 11.46
N GLY A 118 12.03 -0.20 11.22
CA GLY A 118 12.46 0.71 10.17
C GLY A 118 13.87 1.20 10.46
N LEU A 119 14.74 1.14 9.44
CA LEU A 119 16.01 1.87 9.47
C LEU A 119 15.71 3.36 9.74
N LEU A 120 16.52 4.01 10.57
CA LEU A 120 16.46 5.45 10.72
C LEU A 120 16.72 6.10 9.35
N ASP A 121 15.78 6.93 8.89
CA ASP A 121 15.90 7.61 7.59
C ASP A 121 17.20 8.43 7.52
N GLY A 122 17.95 8.27 6.42
CA GLY A 122 19.08 9.14 6.07
C GLY A 122 20.47 8.72 6.58
N ASP A 123 20.63 7.53 7.17
CA ASP A 123 21.97 7.03 7.51
C ASP A 123 22.63 6.36 6.28
N GLU A 124 23.58 7.08 5.69
CA GLU A 124 24.32 6.67 4.49
C GLU A 124 25.10 5.35 4.69
N SER A 125 25.43 4.98 5.94
CA SER A 125 26.21 3.78 6.25
C SER A 125 25.46 2.49 5.89
N PHE A 126 24.12 2.52 5.84
CA PHE A 126 23.31 1.36 5.45
C PHE A 126 23.27 1.14 3.93
N THR A 127 23.55 2.16 3.12
CA THR A 127 23.53 2.07 1.65
C THR A 127 24.31 0.86 1.09
N PRO A 128 25.59 0.62 1.46
CA PRO A 128 26.32 -0.55 0.99
C PRO A 128 25.73 -1.87 1.49
N LEU A 129 25.11 -1.90 2.68
CA LEU A 129 24.49 -3.11 3.24
C LEU A 129 23.18 -3.44 2.51
N ILE A 130 22.36 -2.42 2.24
CA ILE A 130 21.16 -2.50 1.41
C ILE A 130 21.52 -3.00 0.00
N ALA A 131 22.59 -2.48 -0.60
CA ALA A 131 23.05 -2.93 -1.92
C ALA A 131 23.47 -4.42 -1.93
N LYS A 132 24.11 -4.89 -0.86
CA LYS A 132 24.43 -6.32 -0.70
C LYS A 132 23.16 -7.17 -0.58
N GLN A 133 22.18 -6.75 0.21
CA GLN A 133 20.87 -7.43 0.32
C GLN A 133 20.16 -7.47 -1.04
N TYR A 134 20.17 -6.36 -1.77
CA TYR A 134 19.59 -6.27 -3.11
C TYR A 134 20.23 -7.27 -4.07
N ALA A 135 21.58 -7.36 -4.08
CA ALA A 135 22.30 -8.31 -4.91
C ALA A 135 21.98 -9.78 -4.52
N LYS A 136 21.92 -10.09 -3.22
CA LYS A 136 21.55 -11.42 -2.70
C LYS A 136 20.12 -11.82 -3.11
N ARG A 137 19.19 -10.87 -3.13
CA ARG A 137 17.74 -11.09 -3.35
C ARG A 137 17.26 -10.59 -4.73
N GLN A 138 18.14 -10.46 -5.71
CA GLN A 138 17.87 -9.78 -6.99
C GLN A 138 16.63 -10.32 -7.73
N LEU A 139 16.45 -11.65 -7.78
CA LEU A 139 15.30 -12.26 -8.45
C LEU A 139 13.97 -11.89 -7.77
N LEU A 140 13.95 -11.92 -6.44
CA LEU A 140 12.78 -11.54 -5.63
C LEU A 140 12.46 -10.05 -5.81
N MET A 141 13.49 -9.19 -5.79
CA MET A 141 13.34 -7.76 -6.04
C MET A 141 12.77 -7.47 -7.43
N ALA A 142 13.21 -8.21 -8.45
CA ALA A 142 12.67 -8.06 -9.80
C ALA A 142 11.17 -8.42 -9.89
N ILE A 143 10.68 -9.35 -9.07
CA ILE A 143 9.24 -9.69 -9.01
C ILE A 143 8.46 -8.53 -8.38
N HIS A 144 8.89 -8.03 -7.21
CA HIS A 144 8.19 -6.93 -6.54
C HIS A 144 8.24 -5.63 -7.36
N GLN A 145 9.34 -5.36 -8.04
CA GLN A 145 9.44 -4.22 -8.97
C GLN A 145 8.45 -4.35 -10.14
N LYS A 146 8.25 -5.56 -10.70
CA LYS A 146 7.24 -5.78 -11.74
C LYS A 146 5.83 -5.52 -11.21
N GLU A 147 5.51 -6.00 -10.00
CA GLU A 147 4.21 -5.75 -9.37
C GLU A 147 3.98 -4.27 -9.07
N LEU A 148 5.01 -3.56 -8.61
CA LEU A 148 4.97 -2.11 -8.39
C LEU A 148 4.69 -1.37 -9.69
N VAL A 149 5.40 -1.69 -10.77
CA VAL A 149 5.17 -1.10 -12.10
C VAL A 149 3.76 -1.42 -12.61
N ALA A 150 3.27 -2.64 -12.38
CA ALA A 150 1.92 -3.02 -12.76
C ALA A 150 0.86 -2.23 -11.97
N ALA A 151 1.04 -2.05 -10.66
CA ALA A 151 0.15 -1.26 -9.81
C ALA A 151 0.15 0.22 -10.22
N ASP A 152 1.31 0.83 -10.45
CA ASP A 152 1.41 2.21 -10.93
C ASP A 152 0.76 2.39 -12.32
N ARG A 153 0.94 1.42 -13.22
CA ARG A 153 0.26 1.45 -14.53
C ARG A 153 -1.26 1.42 -14.39
N ARG A 154 -1.80 0.58 -13.50
CA ARG A 154 -3.25 0.52 -13.22
C ARG A 154 -3.74 1.84 -12.63
N ARG A 155 -2.99 2.43 -11.70
CA ARG A 155 -3.26 3.74 -11.10
C ARG A 155 -3.38 4.83 -12.15
N ARG A 156 -2.37 4.96 -13.02
CA ARG A 156 -2.36 5.96 -14.12
C ARG A 156 -3.54 5.78 -15.06
N HIS A 157 -3.90 4.54 -15.38
CA HIS A 157 -5.04 4.25 -16.24
C HIS A 157 -6.37 4.66 -15.59
N ALA A 158 -6.55 4.39 -14.29
CA ALA A 158 -7.73 4.80 -13.54
C ALA A 158 -7.88 6.32 -13.46
N ILE A 159 -6.77 7.04 -13.21
CA ILE A 159 -6.73 8.52 -13.22
C ILE A 159 -7.11 9.06 -14.61
N ALA A 160 -6.49 8.52 -15.67
CA ALA A 160 -6.77 8.95 -17.04
C ALA A 160 -8.25 8.75 -17.41
N MET A 161 -8.83 7.60 -17.02
CA MET A 161 -10.26 7.34 -17.24
C MET A 161 -11.14 8.30 -16.43
N LEU A 162 -10.82 8.56 -15.17
CA LEU A 162 -11.56 9.51 -14.34
C LEU A 162 -11.59 10.89 -15.00
N PHE A 163 -10.45 11.43 -15.39
CA PHE A 163 -10.38 12.73 -16.07
C PHE A 163 -11.10 12.74 -17.41
N GLN A 164 -11.01 11.66 -18.20
CA GLN A 164 -11.76 11.57 -19.44
C GLN A 164 -13.28 11.63 -19.20
N MET A 165 -13.79 11.00 -18.14
CA MET A 165 -15.21 11.04 -17.78
C MET A 165 -15.62 12.43 -17.31
N GLN A 166 -14.82 13.05 -16.43
CA GLN A 166 -15.06 14.41 -15.94
C GLN A 166 -15.02 15.44 -17.07
N ASP A 167 -14.10 15.31 -18.03
CA ASP A 167 -14.00 16.22 -19.18
C ASP A 167 -15.21 16.10 -20.11
N ARG A 168 -15.68 14.87 -20.38
CA ARG A 168 -16.92 14.67 -21.14
C ARG A 168 -18.11 15.33 -20.46
N ARG A 169 -18.21 15.21 -19.13
CA ARG A 169 -19.25 15.87 -18.34
C ARG A 169 -19.14 17.39 -18.42
N LYS A 170 -17.93 17.95 -18.27
CA LYS A 170 -17.69 19.39 -18.39
C LYS A 170 -18.14 19.89 -19.77
N ARG A 171 -17.75 19.22 -20.85
CA ARG A 171 -18.18 19.57 -22.22
C ARG A 171 -19.69 19.49 -22.41
N ALA A 172 -20.36 18.48 -21.87
CA ALA A 172 -21.82 18.37 -21.92
C ALA A 172 -22.56 19.49 -21.16
N THR A 173 -21.86 20.24 -20.30
CA THR A 173 -22.41 21.36 -19.52
C THR A 173 -22.10 22.72 -20.17
N VAL A 174 -21.16 22.78 -21.12
CA VAL A 174 -20.79 24.01 -21.83
C VAL A 174 -21.76 24.18 -23.01
N PRO A 175 -22.51 25.30 -23.09
CA PRO A 175 -23.34 25.60 -24.25
C PRO A 175 -22.48 25.67 -25.51
N ASP A 176 -23.00 25.17 -26.64
CA ASP A 176 -22.32 25.29 -27.92
C ASP A 176 -22.07 26.78 -28.24
N ALA A 177 -20.89 27.08 -28.80
CA ALA A 177 -20.56 28.43 -29.19
C ALA A 177 -21.50 28.90 -30.32
N GLU A 178 -22.26 29.96 -30.07
CA GLU A 178 -23.03 30.61 -31.12
C GLU A 178 -22.07 31.29 -32.10
N VAL A 179 -22.08 30.85 -33.35
CA VAL A 179 -21.38 31.54 -34.44
C VAL A 179 -22.20 32.79 -34.73
N VAL A 180 -21.70 33.95 -34.31
CA VAL A 180 -22.28 35.23 -34.72
C VAL A 180 -21.92 35.42 -36.18
N ASP A 181 -22.87 35.15 -37.09
CA ASP A 181 -22.74 35.56 -38.47
C ASP A 181 -22.57 37.08 -38.49
N VAL A 182 -21.37 37.52 -38.87
CA VAL A 182 -21.09 38.93 -39.16
C VAL A 182 -21.87 39.24 -40.43
N GLY A 183 -23.05 39.83 -40.26
CA GLY A 183 -23.94 40.16 -41.37
C GLY A 183 -23.23 40.95 -42.45
N ASP A 184 -23.45 40.54 -43.70
CA ASP A 184 -23.03 41.24 -44.91
C ASP A 184 -23.51 42.69 -44.86
N GLY A 185 -22.55 43.61 -44.90
CA GLY A 185 -22.76 45.05 -45.08
C GLY A 185 -22.84 45.46 -46.53
#